data_AF-A0A938RTW0-F1
#
_entry.id   AF-A0A938RTW0-F1
#
_cell.length_a   1.000
_cell.length_b   1.000
_cell.length_c   1.000
_cell.angle_alpha   90.00
_cell.angle_beta   90.00
_cell.angle_gamma   90.00
#
_symmetry.space_group_name_H-M   'P 1'
#
loop_
_entity.id
_entity.type
_entity.pdbx_description
1 polymer ?
#
loop_
_entity_poly.entity_id
_entity_poly.type
_entity_poly.pdbx_seq_one_letter_code
_entity_poly.pdbx_strand_id
1 'polypeptide(L)'
;MLRCSSLSPTSMSVIAMERLLEGVDRGQSIRHPSTRPRRAGRVSWADLGYDRGHSRLARRSCSLAPEVRMTAPETARGVRRWWEEHSELDALVAVVVEALGRGEIAPAVRGLEALAAALETHFGIEESAYFPMVERLSPEHGTAVHAAQLSHRLLRKSLEDLRSLIEGGDLAATRSGLDVLLERFHAHEVEEAKLIARLEELSTS
;
A
#
# COMPACT_ATOMS: atom_id res chain seq x y z
N MET A 1 -36.55 -7.38 17.96
CA MET A 1 -35.72 -7.33 16.74
C MET A 1 -35.00 -6.00 16.72
N LEU A 2 -33.77 -5.95 17.24
CA LEU A 2 -32.95 -4.73 17.25
C LEU A 2 -32.11 -4.73 15.97
N ARG A 3 -32.29 -3.70 15.12
CA ARG A 3 -31.43 -3.47 13.96
C ARG A 3 -30.12 -2.87 14.48
N CYS A 4 -29.04 -3.64 14.45
CA CYS A 4 -27.69 -3.08 14.54
C CYS A 4 -27.44 -2.26 13.28
N SER A 5 -27.41 -0.93 13.43
CA SER A 5 -26.87 -0.04 12.41
C SER A 5 -25.34 -0.19 12.42
N SER A 6 -24.81 -1.08 11.57
CA SER A 6 -23.39 -1.13 11.26
C SER A 6 -23.04 0.09 10.44
N LEU A 7 -22.40 1.08 11.06
CA LEU A 7 -21.68 2.12 10.35
C LEU A 7 -20.54 1.44 9.59
N SER A 8 -20.52 1.55 8.26
CA SER A 8 -19.42 1.05 7.43
C SER A 8 -18.13 1.79 7.80
N PRO A 9 -16.99 1.10 8.00
CA PRO A 9 -15.72 1.73 8.41
C PRO A 9 -15.07 2.66 7.37
N THR A 10 -15.66 2.80 6.19
CA THR A 10 -14.98 3.25 4.96
C THR A 10 -14.64 4.74 4.85
N SER A 11 -14.79 5.56 5.90
CA SER A 11 -14.72 7.03 5.72
C SER A 11 -13.87 7.84 6.69
N MET A 12 -13.18 7.21 7.67
CA MET A 12 -12.30 7.97 8.57
C MET A 12 -10.91 8.25 7.98
N SER A 13 -10.43 7.44 7.03
CA SER A 13 -9.09 7.63 6.43
C SER A 13 -9.01 8.87 5.53
N VAL A 14 -10.02 9.13 4.70
CA VAL A 14 -10.04 10.28 3.75
C VAL A 14 -10.03 11.65 4.45
N ILE A 15 -10.83 11.81 5.51
CA ILE A 15 -10.93 13.09 6.25
C ILE A 15 -9.65 13.36 7.07
N ALA A 16 -8.98 12.31 7.54
CA ALA A 16 -7.72 12.46 8.28
C ALA A 16 -6.56 12.86 7.35
N MET A 17 -6.51 12.32 6.13
CA MET A 17 -5.46 12.63 5.16
C MET A 17 -5.59 14.05 4.57
N GLU A 18 -6.80 14.51 4.22
CA GLU A 18 -7.01 15.90 3.76
C GLU A 18 -6.54 16.93 4.82
N ARG A 19 -6.81 16.68 6.10
CA ARG A 19 -6.41 17.58 7.19
C ARG A 19 -4.90 17.61 7.45
N LEU A 20 -4.18 16.52 7.15
CA LEU A 20 -2.71 16.50 7.22
C LEU A 20 -2.08 17.33 6.10
N LEU A 21 -2.69 17.34 4.91
CA LEU A 21 -2.21 18.12 3.77
C LEU A 21 -2.52 19.61 3.89
N GLU A 22 -3.69 19.98 4.44
CA GLU A 22 -4.08 21.39 4.67
C GLU A 22 -3.19 22.12 5.70
N GLY A 23 -2.42 21.40 6.51
CA GLY A 23 -1.55 21.97 7.55
C GLY A 23 -0.19 22.46 7.05
N VAL A 24 0.25 22.08 5.85
CA VAL A 24 1.63 22.31 5.37
C VAL A 24 1.80 23.67 4.66
N ASP A 25 0.73 24.32 4.23
CA ASP A 25 0.79 25.55 3.42
C ASP A 25 0.51 26.85 4.22
N ARG A 26 1.27 27.09 5.30
CA ARG A 26 1.29 28.40 5.97
C ARG A 26 2.69 29.04 5.93
N GLY A 27 3.03 29.58 4.76
CA GLY A 27 3.53 30.95 4.68
C GLY A 27 4.83 31.31 5.40
N GLN A 28 5.86 30.44 5.37
CA GLN A 28 7.22 30.91 5.65
C GLN A 28 7.92 31.27 4.34
N SER A 29 7.91 32.56 4.01
CA SER A 29 8.81 33.17 3.03
C SER A 29 10.25 33.09 3.57
N ILE A 30 10.89 31.93 3.42
CA ILE A 30 12.30 31.74 3.77
C ILE A 30 13.15 32.42 2.68
N ARG A 31 13.74 33.56 3.02
CA ARG A 31 14.84 34.13 2.22
C ARG A 31 15.97 33.11 2.21
N HIS A 32 16.29 32.57 1.04
CA HIS A 32 17.39 31.62 0.88
C HIS A 32 18.75 32.30 1.15
N PRO A 33 19.50 31.91 2.20
CA PRO A 33 20.93 32.17 2.22
C PRO A 33 21.59 31.30 1.13
N SER A 34 22.45 31.94 0.33
CA SER A 34 23.38 31.28 -0.59
C SER A 34 24.33 30.39 0.21
N THR A 35 23.95 29.14 0.45
CA THR A 35 24.81 28.11 1.01
C THR A 35 25.30 27.19 -0.10
N ARG A 36 26.61 27.23 -0.36
CA ARG A 36 27.30 26.24 -1.18
C ARG A 36 26.94 24.82 -0.68
N PRO A 37 26.71 23.85 -1.58
CA PRO A 37 26.38 22.49 -1.17
C PRO A 37 27.54 21.90 -0.37
N ARG A 38 27.32 21.64 0.92
CA ARG A 38 28.14 20.71 1.68
C ARG A 38 27.96 19.34 1.01
N ARG A 39 29.07 18.71 0.60
CA ARG A 39 29.08 17.29 0.20
C ARG A 39 28.47 16.48 1.34
N ALA A 40 27.21 16.09 1.19
CA ALA A 40 26.62 15.04 2.00
C ALA A 40 27.45 13.78 1.75
N GLY A 41 28.02 13.21 2.81
CA GLY A 41 28.62 11.88 2.74
C GLY A 41 27.54 10.92 2.26
N ARG A 42 27.80 10.23 1.15
CA ARG A 42 26.91 9.17 0.67
C ARG A 42 26.82 8.11 1.76
N VAL A 43 25.64 7.97 2.36
CA VAL A 43 25.30 6.73 3.07
C VAL A 43 25.08 5.69 1.97
N SER A 44 25.96 4.69 1.92
CA SER A 44 25.89 3.62 0.94
C SER A 44 24.95 2.53 1.46
N TRP A 45 23.90 2.24 0.70
CA TRP A 45 22.93 1.19 1.01
C TRP A 45 23.53 -0.23 1.03
N ALA A 46 24.76 -0.41 0.52
CA ALA A 46 25.49 -1.67 0.65
C ALA A 46 25.76 -2.06 2.12
N ASP A 47 25.75 -1.10 3.04
CA ASP A 47 25.98 -1.34 4.47
C ASP A 47 24.74 -1.87 5.21
N LEU A 48 23.57 -1.95 4.55
CA LEU A 48 22.30 -2.37 5.15
C LEU A 48 21.77 -3.74 4.67
N GLY A 49 22.60 -4.52 3.95
CA GLY A 49 22.41 -5.98 3.86
C GLY A 49 21.21 -6.51 3.05
N TYR A 50 20.77 -5.82 1.99
CA TYR A 50 19.69 -6.32 1.13
C TYR A 50 20.23 -7.21 -0.01
N ASP A 51 20.14 -8.53 0.15
CA ASP A 51 20.53 -9.54 -0.84
C ASP A 51 19.43 -9.71 -1.91
N ARG A 52 19.76 -9.46 -3.19
CA ARG A 52 18.90 -9.73 -4.35
C ARG A 52 19.26 -11.09 -4.96
N GLY A 53 18.87 -12.17 -4.30
CA GLY A 53 18.50 -13.43 -4.98
C GLY A 53 16.98 -13.45 -5.04
N HIS A 54 16.29 -13.70 -6.15
CA HIS A 54 16.22 -14.99 -6.81
C HIS A 54 15.35 -14.82 -8.06
N SER A 55 15.75 -15.40 -9.19
CA SER A 55 14.82 -15.72 -10.29
C SER A 55 15.39 -16.86 -11.15
N ARG A 56 15.29 -18.08 -10.61
CA ARG A 56 15.37 -19.33 -11.39
C ARG A 56 14.41 -20.35 -10.79
N LEU A 57 13.17 -20.37 -11.25
CA LEU A 57 12.29 -21.56 -11.23
C LEU A 57 11.37 -21.46 -12.45
N ALA A 58 11.62 -22.23 -13.51
CA ALA A 58 11.25 -23.64 -13.67
C ALA A 58 9.73 -23.83 -13.75
N ARG A 59 9.24 -23.94 -14.99
CA ARG A 59 7.90 -24.42 -15.35
C ARG A 59 7.70 -25.81 -14.74
N ARG A 60 6.95 -25.91 -13.64
CA ARG A 60 6.44 -27.17 -13.11
C ARG A 60 4.97 -27.30 -13.49
N SER A 61 4.68 -28.45 -14.09
CA SER A 61 3.36 -28.89 -14.52
C SER A 61 2.32 -28.80 -13.41
N CYS A 62 1.12 -28.32 -13.78
CA CYS A 62 -0.09 -28.29 -12.95
C CYS A 62 -0.43 -29.70 -12.45
N SER A 63 0.05 -30.05 -11.27
CA SER A 63 -0.62 -31.03 -10.43
C SER A 63 -1.89 -30.36 -9.94
N LEU A 64 -3.06 -30.92 -10.26
CA LEU A 64 -4.35 -30.45 -9.75
C LEU A 64 -4.31 -30.56 -8.21
N ALA A 65 -3.92 -29.47 -7.55
CA ALA A 65 -3.98 -29.35 -6.12
C ALA A 65 -5.45 -29.57 -5.70
N PRO A 66 -5.71 -30.27 -4.57
CA PRO A 66 -7.06 -30.49 -4.10
C PRO A 66 -7.79 -29.14 -3.99
N GLU A 67 -9.01 -29.07 -4.53
CA GLU A 67 -9.87 -27.90 -4.38
C GLU A 67 -10.14 -27.67 -2.89
N VAL A 68 -9.36 -26.79 -2.27
CA VAL A 68 -9.65 -26.34 -0.91
C VAL A 68 -10.88 -25.44 -0.98
N ARG A 69 -12.05 -26.01 -0.67
CA ARG A 69 -13.27 -25.23 -0.47
C ARG A 69 -13.21 -24.57 0.90
N MET A 70 -13.06 -23.26 0.94
CA MET A 70 -13.24 -22.48 2.16
C MET A 70 -14.71 -22.49 2.58
N THR A 71 -14.94 -22.59 3.87
CA THR A 71 -16.27 -22.47 4.50
C THR A 71 -16.65 -20.99 4.69
N ALA A 72 -17.94 -20.68 4.77
CA ALA A 72 -18.41 -19.30 5.02
C ALA A 72 -17.76 -18.62 6.25
N PRO A 73 -17.57 -19.31 7.40
CA PRO A 73 -16.85 -18.72 8.54
C PRO A 73 -15.39 -18.42 8.25
N GLU A 74 -14.72 -19.18 7.38
CA GLU A 74 -13.35 -18.92 6.96
C GLU A 74 -13.27 -17.71 6.04
N THR A 75 -14.19 -17.58 5.08
CA THR A 75 -14.30 -16.40 4.21
C THR A 75 -14.52 -15.13 5.04
N ALA A 76 -15.46 -15.15 5.99
CA ALA A 76 -15.72 -14.00 6.85
C ALA A 76 -14.53 -13.60 7.74
N ARG A 77 -13.71 -14.58 8.18
CA ARG A 77 -12.45 -14.29 8.88
C ARG A 77 -11.41 -13.68 7.95
N GLY A 78 -11.30 -14.20 6.73
CA GLY A 78 -10.40 -13.67 5.70
C GLY A 78 -10.71 -12.22 5.37
N VAL A 79 -11.99 -11.88 5.15
CA VAL A 79 -12.42 -10.51 4.88
C VAL A 79 -12.10 -9.55 6.03
N ARG A 80 -12.37 -9.94 7.29
CA ARG A 80 -12.02 -9.08 8.44
C ARG A 80 -10.53 -8.80 8.51
N ARG A 81 -9.72 -9.85 8.31
CA ARG A 81 -8.26 -9.70 8.25
C ARG A 81 -7.83 -8.78 7.11
N TRP A 82 -8.46 -8.87 5.95
CA TRP A 82 -8.18 -7.99 4.81
C TRP A 82 -8.36 -6.51 5.21
N TRP A 83 -9.46 -6.15 5.88
CA TRP A 83 -9.66 -4.78 6.40
C TRP A 83 -8.65 -4.35 7.47
N GLU A 84 -8.25 -5.28 8.35
CA GLU A 84 -7.23 -5.02 9.36
C GLU A 84 -5.88 -4.69 8.70
N GLU A 85 -5.49 -5.42 7.65
CA GLU A 85 -4.26 -5.17 6.89
C GLU A 85 -4.25 -3.78 6.25
N HIS A 86 -5.37 -3.30 5.68
CA HIS A 86 -5.46 -1.92 5.15
C HIS A 86 -5.29 -0.87 6.25
N SER A 87 -5.89 -1.11 7.42
CA SER A 87 -5.75 -0.19 8.57
C SER A 87 -4.30 -0.08 9.05
N GLU A 88 -3.54 -1.18 8.97
CA GLU A 88 -2.10 -1.19 9.27
C GLU A 88 -1.29 -0.42 8.21
N LEU A 89 -1.64 -0.57 6.92
CA LEU A 89 -1.01 0.16 5.83
C LEU A 89 -1.23 1.67 5.94
N ASP A 90 -2.45 2.10 6.27
CA ASP A 90 -2.80 3.51 6.54
C ASP A 90 -1.92 4.11 7.64
N ALA A 91 -1.68 3.37 8.72
CA ALA A 91 -0.82 3.82 9.81
C ALA A 91 0.64 4.01 9.35
N LEU A 92 1.15 3.12 8.48
CA LEU A 92 2.50 3.25 7.92
C LEU A 92 2.61 4.42 6.94
N VAL A 93 1.59 4.63 6.11
CA VAL A 93 1.49 5.80 5.23
C VAL A 93 1.55 7.09 6.04
N ALA A 94 0.78 7.18 7.13
CA ALA A 94 0.79 8.35 8.02
C ALA A 94 2.19 8.65 8.56
N VAL A 95 2.96 7.63 8.99
CA VAL A 95 4.34 7.79 9.46
C VAL A 95 5.25 8.39 8.38
N VAL A 96 5.13 7.92 7.13
CA VAL A 96 5.93 8.43 6.00
C VAL A 96 5.58 9.88 5.69
N VAL A 97 4.28 10.19 5.60
CA VAL A 97 3.76 11.55 5.35
C VAL A 97 4.26 12.51 6.41
N GLU A 98 4.12 12.14 7.68
CA GLU A 98 4.50 13.00 8.81
C GLU A 98 6.01 13.28 8.82
N ALA A 99 6.84 12.26 8.60
CA ALA A 99 8.29 12.41 8.52
C ALA A 99 8.73 13.34 7.36
N LEU A 100 8.15 13.17 6.16
CA LEU A 100 8.45 14.03 5.00
C LEU A 100 7.90 15.46 5.17
N GLY A 101 6.77 15.61 5.86
CA GLY A 101 6.21 16.90 6.26
C GLY A 101 7.17 17.68 7.15
N ARG A 102 7.82 17.01 8.12
CA ARG A 102 8.87 17.59 8.97
C ARG A 102 10.24 17.74 8.30
N GLY A 103 10.43 17.19 7.10
CA GLY A 103 11.73 17.18 6.41
C GLY A 103 12.73 16.19 7.02
N GLU A 104 12.25 15.20 7.76
CA GLU A 104 13.07 14.18 8.44
C GLU A 104 13.35 12.99 7.50
N ILE A 105 14.45 13.09 6.74
CA ILE A 105 14.78 12.09 5.71
C ILE A 105 14.99 10.68 6.28
N ALA A 106 15.78 10.51 7.35
CA ALA A 106 16.08 9.18 7.88
C ALA A 106 14.83 8.46 8.46
N PRO A 107 13.96 9.12 9.24
CA PRO A 107 12.64 8.57 9.58
C PRO A 107 11.77 8.25 8.36
N ALA A 108 11.71 9.13 7.36
CA ALA A 108 10.92 8.89 6.15
C ALA A 108 11.37 7.64 5.39
N VAL A 109 12.69 7.44 5.26
CA VAL A 109 13.27 6.24 4.67
C VAL A 109 12.83 4.98 5.40
N ARG A 110 12.96 4.94 6.74
CA ARG A 110 12.54 3.76 7.52
C ARG A 110 11.05 3.49 7.42
N GLY A 111 10.23 4.54 7.44
CA GLY A 111 8.79 4.41 7.23
C GLY A 111 8.46 3.85 5.86
N LEU A 112 9.16 4.31 4.81
CA LEU A 112 8.94 3.85 3.45
C LEU A 112 9.34 2.38 3.27
N GLU A 113 10.42 1.95 3.91
CA GLU A 113 10.84 0.53 3.93
C GLU A 113 9.82 -0.36 4.63
N ALA A 114 9.30 0.09 5.78
CA ALA A 114 8.26 -0.63 6.52
C ALA A 114 6.98 -0.73 5.68
N LEU A 115 6.55 0.37 5.04
CA LEU A 115 5.40 0.40 4.14
C LEU A 115 5.60 -0.55 2.95
N ALA A 116 6.76 -0.52 2.30
CA ALA A 116 7.07 -1.40 1.17
C ALA A 116 7.04 -2.89 1.56
N ALA A 117 7.59 -3.24 2.73
CA ALA A 117 7.57 -4.61 3.22
C ALA A 117 6.15 -5.08 3.58
N ALA A 118 5.34 -4.21 4.19
CA ALA A 118 3.95 -4.50 4.51
C ALA A 118 3.11 -4.70 3.24
N LEU A 119 3.25 -3.80 2.25
CA LEU A 119 2.57 -3.92 0.96
C LEU A 119 2.94 -5.20 0.23
N GLU A 120 4.22 -5.58 0.21
CA GLU A 120 4.60 -6.84 -0.46
C GLU A 120 3.97 -8.07 0.21
N THR A 121 3.88 -8.06 1.54
CA THR A 121 3.21 -9.13 2.30
C THR A 121 1.73 -9.18 1.96
N HIS A 122 1.07 -8.02 1.99
CA HIS A 122 -0.35 -7.86 1.71
C HIS A 122 -0.70 -8.30 0.28
N PHE A 123 -0.01 -7.76 -0.73
CA PHE A 123 -0.19 -8.16 -2.14
C PHE A 123 0.04 -9.66 -2.33
N GLY A 124 1.01 -10.25 -1.63
CA GLY A 124 1.27 -11.68 -1.69
C GLY A 124 0.08 -12.50 -1.18
N ILE A 125 -0.59 -12.07 -0.12
CA ILE A 125 -1.79 -12.74 0.42
C ILE A 125 -2.95 -12.61 -0.57
N GLU A 126 -3.20 -11.42 -1.10
CA GLU A 126 -4.28 -11.17 -2.04
C GLU A 126 -4.12 -11.99 -3.33
N GLU A 127 -2.95 -11.89 -3.95
CA GLU A 127 -2.64 -12.55 -5.22
C GLU A 127 -2.64 -14.09 -5.09
N SER A 128 -2.25 -14.62 -3.93
CA SER A 128 -2.17 -16.08 -3.72
C SER A 128 -3.43 -16.72 -3.11
N ALA A 129 -4.25 -15.95 -2.39
CA ALA A 129 -5.40 -16.47 -1.67
C ALA A 129 -6.72 -15.77 -2.02
N TYR A 130 -6.78 -14.44 -1.89
CA TYR A 130 -8.06 -13.73 -1.99
C TYR A 130 -8.55 -13.57 -3.43
N PHE A 131 -7.71 -13.14 -4.37
CA PHE A 131 -8.08 -13.01 -5.77
C PHE A 131 -8.51 -14.33 -6.41
N PRO A 132 -7.79 -15.46 -6.23
CA PRO A 132 -8.27 -16.76 -6.71
C PRO A 132 -9.63 -17.16 -6.11
N MET A 133 -9.91 -16.77 -4.86
CA MET A 133 -11.20 -17.01 -4.23
C MET A 133 -12.30 -16.15 -4.87
N VAL A 134 -12.05 -14.86 -5.10
CA VAL A 134 -12.98 -13.95 -5.80
C VAL A 134 -13.32 -14.50 -7.18
N GLU A 135 -12.32 -14.84 -7.98
CA GLU A 135 -12.52 -15.34 -9.35
C GLU A 135 -13.32 -16.65 -9.37
N ARG A 136 -13.10 -17.54 -8.39
CA ARG A 136 -13.85 -18.79 -8.27
C ARG A 136 -15.31 -18.58 -7.87
N LEU A 137 -15.57 -17.66 -6.94
CA LEU A 137 -16.92 -17.41 -6.41
C LEU A 137 -17.73 -16.44 -7.27
N SER A 138 -17.07 -15.59 -8.05
CA SER A 138 -17.69 -14.54 -8.86
C SER A 138 -16.85 -14.27 -10.13
N PRO A 139 -16.84 -15.19 -11.12
CA PRO A 139 -16.01 -15.09 -12.32
C PRO A 139 -16.17 -13.79 -13.11
N GLU A 140 -17.34 -13.15 -13.03
CA GLU A 140 -17.63 -11.85 -13.64
C GLU A 140 -16.74 -10.71 -13.12
N HIS A 141 -16.07 -10.88 -11.97
CA HIS A 141 -15.13 -9.91 -11.40
C HIS A 141 -13.67 -10.12 -11.84
N GLY A 142 -13.38 -11.05 -12.76
CA GLY A 142 -12.00 -11.27 -13.23
C GLY A 142 -11.32 -10.01 -13.79
N THR A 143 -12.07 -9.09 -14.41
CA THR A 143 -11.53 -7.80 -14.86
C THR A 143 -11.10 -6.91 -13.69
N ALA A 144 -11.85 -6.89 -12.60
CA ALA A 144 -11.52 -6.10 -11.42
C ALA A 144 -10.30 -6.68 -10.69
N VAL A 145 -10.20 -8.01 -10.57
CA VAL A 145 -9.00 -8.69 -10.06
C VAL A 145 -7.76 -8.35 -10.88
N HIS A 146 -7.85 -8.41 -12.22
CA HIS A 146 -6.73 -8.04 -13.07
C HIS A 146 -6.35 -6.56 -12.93
N ALA A 147 -7.31 -5.67 -12.72
CA ALA A 147 -7.06 -4.25 -12.46
C ALA A 147 -6.32 -4.05 -11.11
N ALA A 148 -6.72 -4.75 -10.05
CA ALA A 148 -6.03 -4.71 -8.75
C ALA A 148 -4.58 -5.19 -8.88
N GLN A 149 -4.33 -6.32 -9.55
CA GLN A 149 -2.97 -6.81 -9.82
C GLN A 149 -2.11 -5.82 -10.62
N LEU A 150 -2.70 -5.07 -11.57
CA LEU A 150 -2.00 -4.00 -12.27
C LEU A 150 -1.68 -2.85 -11.31
N SER A 151 -2.61 -2.49 -10.43
CA SER A 151 -2.40 -1.49 -9.38
C SER A 151 -1.22 -1.86 -8.47
N HIS A 152 -1.10 -3.12 -8.04
CA HIS A 152 0.04 -3.58 -7.22
C HIS A 152 1.38 -3.30 -7.90
N ARG A 153 1.48 -3.57 -9.21
CA ARG A 153 2.70 -3.29 -9.98
C ARG A 153 3.02 -1.80 -10.03
N LEU A 154 1.99 -0.95 -10.18
CA LEU A 154 2.16 0.50 -10.18
C LEU A 154 2.56 1.04 -8.80
N LEU A 155 2.01 0.48 -7.72
CA LEU A 155 2.40 0.84 -6.35
C LEU A 155 3.83 0.44 -6.04
N ARG A 156 4.24 -0.80 -6.38
CA ARG A 156 5.64 -1.25 -6.28
C ARG A 156 6.59 -0.29 -7.01
N LYS A 157 6.28 0.09 -8.24
CA LYS A 157 7.07 1.04 -9.01
C LYS A 157 7.13 2.42 -8.37
N SER A 158 6.02 2.90 -7.80
CA SER A 158 5.93 4.20 -7.12
C SER A 158 6.82 4.24 -5.86
N LEU A 159 6.87 3.15 -5.10
CA LEU A 159 7.75 3.03 -3.94
C LEU A 159 9.24 3.06 -4.35
N GLU A 160 9.60 2.35 -5.42
CA GLU A 160 10.97 2.37 -5.98
C GLU A 160 11.38 3.77 -6.45
N ASP A 161 10.47 4.46 -7.13
CA ASP A 161 10.69 5.84 -7.58
C ASP A 161 10.86 6.79 -6.39
N LEU A 162 9.97 6.71 -5.40
CA LEU A 162 10.04 7.55 -4.21
C LEU A 162 11.33 7.34 -3.43
N ARG A 163 11.77 6.08 -3.30
CA ARG A 163 13.07 5.73 -2.72
C ARG A 163 14.22 6.39 -3.48
N SER A 164 14.22 6.31 -4.81
CA SER A 164 15.26 6.90 -5.66
C SER A 164 15.33 8.42 -5.50
N LEU A 165 14.18 9.09 -5.38
CA LEU A 165 14.09 10.53 -5.14
C LEU A 165 14.68 10.91 -3.76
N ILE A 166 14.36 10.13 -2.72
CA ILE A 166 14.92 10.36 -1.38
C ILE A 166 16.46 10.18 -1.39
N GLU A 167 16.97 9.15 -2.05
CA GLU A 167 18.41 8.91 -2.21
C GLU A 167 19.10 10.04 -2.98
N GLY A 168 18.40 10.66 -3.94
CA GLY A 168 18.86 11.83 -4.69
C GLY A 168 18.90 13.13 -3.87
N GLY A 169 18.22 13.18 -2.71
CA GLY A 169 18.16 14.34 -1.83
C GLY A 169 17.28 15.49 -2.36
N ASP A 170 16.45 15.24 -3.38
CA ASP A 170 15.51 16.23 -3.91
C ASP A 170 14.18 16.16 -3.14
N LEU A 171 14.11 16.88 -2.02
CA LEU A 171 12.94 16.87 -1.14
C LEU A 171 11.66 17.36 -1.84
N ALA A 172 11.77 18.29 -2.80
CA ALA A 172 10.60 18.78 -3.53
C ALA A 172 10.06 17.68 -4.44
N ALA A 173 10.93 17.02 -5.21
CA ALA A 173 10.53 15.89 -6.03
C ALA A 173 10.04 14.70 -5.19
N THR A 174 10.66 14.41 -4.03
CA THR A 174 10.19 13.39 -3.09
C THR A 174 8.74 13.67 -2.64
N ARG A 175 8.41 14.92 -2.29
CA ARG A 175 7.04 15.28 -1.88
C ARG A 175 6.03 15.06 -3.01
N SER A 176 6.33 15.53 -4.21
CA SER A 176 5.47 15.28 -5.37
C SER A 176 5.34 13.78 -5.69
N GLY A 177 6.43 13.01 -5.52
CA GLY A 177 6.39 11.55 -5.69
C GLY A 177 5.53 10.85 -4.63
N LEU A 178 5.53 11.36 -3.39
CA LEU A 178 4.65 10.88 -2.33
C LEU A 178 3.18 11.15 -2.67
N ASP A 179 2.83 12.36 -3.13
CA ASP A 179 1.46 12.70 -3.51
C ASP A 179 0.93 11.72 -4.58
N VAL A 180 1.74 11.42 -5.59
CA VAL A 180 1.41 10.43 -6.63
C VAL A 180 1.23 9.01 -6.05
N LEU A 181 2.08 8.62 -5.09
CA LEU A 181 1.91 7.33 -4.40
C LEU A 181 0.60 7.28 -3.62
N LEU A 182 0.26 8.34 -2.89
CA LEU A 182 -0.96 8.42 -2.08
C LEU A 182 -2.23 8.36 -2.94
N GLU A 183 -2.26 9.09 -4.05
CA GLU A 183 -3.38 9.05 -4.99
C GLU A 183 -3.60 7.63 -5.53
N ARG A 184 -2.52 6.95 -5.93
CA ARG A 184 -2.58 5.56 -6.41
C ARG A 184 -3.00 4.59 -5.33
N PHE A 185 -2.48 4.76 -4.11
CA PHE A 185 -2.81 3.92 -2.97
C PHE A 185 -4.30 4.04 -2.63
N HIS A 186 -4.81 5.26 -2.55
CA HIS A 186 -6.23 5.48 -2.31
C HIS A 186 -7.12 4.88 -3.42
N ALA A 187 -6.76 5.09 -4.69
CA ALA A 187 -7.52 4.52 -5.81
C ALA A 187 -7.53 2.98 -5.75
N HIS A 188 -6.41 2.38 -5.34
CA HIS A 188 -6.30 0.94 -5.15
C HIS A 188 -7.24 0.41 -4.07
N GLU A 189 -7.24 1.03 -2.88
CA GLU A 189 -8.10 0.63 -1.77
C GLU A 189 -9.60 0.71 -2.13
N VAL A 190 -9.98 1.74 -2.88
CA VAL A 190 -11.37 1.91 -3.35
C VAL A 190 -11.80 0.76 -4.27
N GLU A 191 -10.91 0.28 -5.15
CA GLU A 191 -11.22 -0.87 -6.01
C GLU A 191 -11.29 -2.17 -5.21
N GLU A 192 -10.42 -2.37 -4.24
CA GLU A 192 -10.43 -3.58 -3.40
C GLU A 192 -11.60 -3.63 -2.44
N ALA A 193 -12.02 -2.49 -1.89
CA ALA A 193 -13.22 -2.40 -1.08
C ALA A 193 -14.46 -2.97 -1.81
N LYS A 194 -14.53 -2.82 -3.14
CA LYS A 194 -15.61 -3.42 -3.95
C LYS A 194 -15.50 -4.94 -4.01
N LEU A 195 -14.28 -5.47 -4.15
CA LEU A 195 -14.03 -6.93 -4.14
C LEU A 195 -14.35 -7.53 -2.77
N ILE A 196 -13.95 -6.83 -1.71
CA ILE A 196 -14.22 -7.24 -0.33
C ILE A 196 -15.73 -7.28 -0.06
N ALA A 197 -16.46 -6.20 -0.39
CA ALA A 197 -17.91 -6.15 -0.22
C ALA A 197 -18.60 -7.30 -0.96
N ARG A 198 -18.10 -7.65 -2.15
CA ARG A 198 -18.63 -8.80 -2.90
C ARG A 198 -18.41 -10.14 -2.20
N LEU A 199 -17.24 -10.36 -1.61
CA LEU A 199 -16.97 -11.56 -0.82
C LEU A 199 -17.85 -11.64 0.43
N GLU A 200 -18.13 -10.51 1.07
CA GLU A 200 -19.05 -10.46 2.22
C GLU A 200 -20.45 -10.93 1.82
N GLU A 201 -21.01 -10.40 0.72
CA GLU A 201 -22.31 -10.81 0.19
C GLU A 201 -22.38 -12.32 -0.06
N LEU A 202 -21.35 -12.85 -0.73
CA LEU A 202 -21.27 -14.27 -1.09
C LEU A 202 -21.08 -15.19 0.13
N SER A 203 -20.47 -14.69 1.21
CA SER A 203 -20.29 -15.45 2.45
C SER A 203 -21.57 -15.57 3.30
N THR A 204 -22.58 -14.75 3.00
CA THR A 204 -23.86 -14.72 3.75
C THR A 204 -25.02 -15.39 3.03
N SER A 205 -24.85 -15.75 1.75
CA SER A 205 -25.84 -16.41 0.90
C SER A 205 -25.80 -17.92 1.04
#